data_AF-A0A2W7QKE5-F1
#
_entry.id   AF-A0A2W7QKE5-F1
#
_cell.length_a   1.000
_cell.length_b   1.000
_cell.length_c   1.000
_cell.angle_alpha   90.00
_cell.angle_beta   90.00
_cell.angle_gamma   90.00
#
_symmetry.space_group_name_H-M   'P 1'
#
loop_
_entity.id
_entity.type
_entity.pdbx_description
1 polymer ?
#
loop_
_entity_poly.entity_id
_entity_poly.type
_entity_poly.pdbx_seq_one_letter_code
_entity_poly.pdbx_strand_id
1 'polypeptide(L)' 'MSDSENKKIKGLFNMGDFGNYFVRVFQKPDPNQKSNYNLRMMHGINKISIVVFLLAIIFWIVKRFI' A
#
# COMPACT_ATOMS: atom_id res chain seq x y z
N MET A 1 3.68 22.10 20.20
CA MET A 1 3.87 20.63 20.10
C MET A 1 2.74 19.92 19.34
N SER A 2 1.87 20.60 18.56
CA SER A 2 0.67 20.01 17.92
C SER A 2 0.72 19.95 16.37
N ASP A 3 1.52 20.82 15.73
CA ASP A 3 1.50 20.98 14.26
C ASP A 3 2.27 19.89 13.48
N SER A 4 3.30 19.32 14.11
CA SER A 4 4.14 18.23 13.57
C SER A 4 3.33 16.95 13.33
N GLU A 5 2.48 16.61 14.29
CA GLU A 5 1.69 15.38 14.29
C GLU A 5 0.59 15.45 13.24
N ASN A 6 -0.09 16.59 13.15
CA ASN A 6 -1.09 16.86 12.11
C ASN A 6 -0.51 16.79 10.69
N LYS A 7 0.72 17.25 10.46
CA LYS A 7 1.39 17.10 9.15
C LYS A 7 1.71 15.65 8.81
N LYS A 8 2.16 14.85 9.78
CA LYS A 8 2.40 13.40 9.59
C LYS A 8 1.10 12.65 9.32
N ILE A 9 0.05 12.90 10.10
CA ILE A 9 -1.26 12.27 9.92
C ILE A 9 -1.86 12.66 8.55
N LYS A 10 -1.77 13.94 8.15
CA LYS A 10 -2.19 14.36 6.81
C LYS A 10 -1.38 13.71 5.68
N GLY A 11 -0.07 13.50 5.88
CA GLY A 11 0.77 12.74 4.95
C GLY A 11 0.45 11.24 4.89
N LEU A 12 -0.08 10.66 5.98
CA LEU A 12 -0.48 9.26 6.06
C LEU A 12 -1.90 9.00 5.53
N PHE A 13 -2.82 9.97 5.68
CA PHE A 13 -4.21 9.91 5.21
C PHE A 13 -4.45 10.61 3.88
N ASN A 14 -3.40 11.03 3.18
CA ASN A 14 -3.54 11.52 1.81
C ASN A 14 -4.10 10.39 0.95
N MET A 15 -5.40 10.44 0.67
CA MET A 15 -6.11 9.43 -0.14
C MET A 15 -5.48 9.25 -1.53
N GLY A 16 -4.81 10.29 -2.04
CA GLY A 16 -4.00 10.23 -3.26
C GLY A 16 -2.78 9.30 -3.17
N ASP A 17 -2.19 9.14 -1.98
CA ASP A 17 -1.09 8.20 -1.75
C ASP A 17 -1.59 6.75 -1.73
N PHE A 18 -2.80 6.49 -1.23
CA PHE A 18 -3.42 5.16 -1.35
C PHE A 18 -3.69 4.81 -2.82
N GLY A 19 -4.28 5.73 -3.60
CA GLY A 19 -4.50 5.51 -5.04
C GLY A 19 -3.20 5.28 -5.82
N ASN A 20 -2.18 6.11 -5.58
CA ASN A 20 -0.85 5.92 -6.18
C ASN A 20 -0.16 4.64 -5.71
N TYR A 21 -0.42 4.17 -4.48
CA TYR A 21 0.10 2.90 -3.99
C TYR A 21 -0.48 1.73 -4.78
N PHE A 22 -1.79 1.72 -5.04
CA PHE A 22 -2.42 0.73 -5.91
C PHE A 22 -1.82 0.75 -7.32
N VAL A 23 -1.66 1.93 -7.92
CA VAL A 23 -1.01 2.07 -9.24
C VAL A 23 0.42 1.51 -9.20
N ARG A 24 1.22 1.85 -8.18
CA ARG A 24 2.57 1.29 -7.96
C ARG A 24 2.61 -0.21 -7.65
N VAL A 25 1.52 -0.81 -7.16
CA VAL A 25 1.43 -2.26 -6.95
C VAL A 25 1.31 -2.97 -8.30
N PHE A 26 0.55 -2.42 -9.24
CA PHE A 26 0.42 -2.96 -10.60
C PHE A 26 1.51 -2.46 -11.57
N GLN A 27 2.25 -1.41 -11.20
CA GLN A 27 3.34 -0.87 -12.01
C GLN A 27 4.54 -1.81 -11.98
N LYS A 28 5.03 -2.16 -13.18
CA LYS A 28 6.20 -3.04 -13.33
C LYS A 28 7.43 -2.40 -12.67
N PRO A 29 8.22 -3.17 -11.91
CA PRO A 29 9.37 -2.62 -11.22
C PRO A 29 10.47 -2.27 -12.24
N ASP A 30 11.08 -1.09 -12.05
CA ASP A 30 12.09 -0.52 -12.95
C ASP A 30 13.27 -1.50 -13.17
N PRO A 31 13.62 -1.81 -14.43
CA PRO A 31 14.71 -2.73 -14.75
C PRO A 31 16.12 -2.19 -14.44
N ASN A 32 16.29 -0.87 -14.21
CA ASN A 32 17.61 -0.25 -14.00
C ASN A 32 18.05 -0.11 -12.52
N GLN A 33 17.24 -0.54 -11.55
CA GLN A 33 17.64 -0.47 -10.14
C GLN A 33 18.53 -1.65 -9.74
N LYS A 34 19.67 -1.37 -9.08
CA LYS A 34 20.60 -2.38 -8.53
C LYS A 34 19.83 -3.35 -7.64
N SER A 35 19.65 -4.58 -8.10
CA SER A 35 18.72 -5.54 -7.50
C SER A 35 19.32 -6.18 -6.24
N ASN A 36 19.05 -5.59 -5.08
CA ASN A 36 19.07 -6.35 -3.84
C ASN A 36 17.79 -7.21 -3.79
N TYR A 37 17.87 -8.41 -4.34
CA TYR A 37 16.75 -9.36 -4.43
C TYR A 37 16.00 -9.52 -3.10
N ASN A 38 16.73 -9.54 -1.96
CA ASN A 38 16.14 -9.63 -0.62
C ASN A 38 15.23 -8.44 -0.26
N LEU A 39 15.63 -7.21 -0.60
CA LEU A 39 14.81 -6.01 -0.36
C LEU A 39 13.59 -5.96 -1.28
N ARG A 40 13.74 -6.42 -2.54
CA ARG A 40 12.64 -6.49 -3.51
C ARG A 40 11.61 -7.54 -3.11
N MET A 41 12.07 -8.69 -2.63
CA MET A 41 11.22 -9.76 -2.06
C MET A 41 10.50 -9.28 -0.80
N MET A 42 11.19 -8.63 0.14
CA MET A 42 10.55 -8.05 1.34
C MET A 42 9.47 -7.02 0.98
N HIS A 43 9.74 -6.12 0.03
CA HIS A 43 8.74 -5.13 -0.41
C HIS A 43 7.58 -5.77 -1.18
N GLY A 44 7.84 -6.84 -1.94
CA GLY A 44 6.82 -7.61 -2.64
C GLY A 44 5.88 -8.35 -1.68
N ILE A 45 6.44 -9.07 -0.70
CA ILE A 45 5.66 -9.79 0.33
C ILE A 45 4.78 -8.82 1.11
N ASN A 46 5.32 -7.66 1.51
CA ASN A 46 4.56 -6.66 2.25
C ASN A 46 3.48 -5.97 1.39
N LYS A 47 3.64 -5.89 0.06
CA LYS A 47 2.57 -5.45 -0.84
C LYS A 47 1.45 -6.49 -0.94
N ILE A 48 1.81 -7.76 -1.09
CA ILE A 48 0.84 -8.84 -1.26
C ILE A 48 -0.02 -8.98 -0.01
N SER A 49 0.57 -8.86 1.19
CA SER A 49 -0.18 -8.93 2.45
C SER A 49 -1.26 -7.84 2.54
N ILE A 50 -0.94 -6.60 2.15
CA ILE A 50 -1.90 -5.48 2.14
C ILE A 50 -3.04 -5.74 1.13
N VAL A 51 -2.72 -6.25 -0.06
CA VAL A 51 -3.73 -6.54 -1.10
C VAL A 51 -4.70 -7.64 -0.64
N VAL A 52 -4.18 -8.76 -0.12
CA VAL A 52 -5.01 -9.87 0.36
C VAL A 52 -5.87 -9.44 1.55
N PHE A 53 -5.31 -8.64 2.47
CA PHE A 53 -6.04 -8.09 3.60
C PHE A 53 -7.21 -7.19 3.16
N LEU A 54 -6.97 -6.29 2.20
CA LEU A 54 -8.01 -5.41 1.66
C LEU A 54 -9.10 -6.19 0.93
N LEU A 55 -8.73 -7.21 0.15
CA LEU A 55 -9.70 -8.09 -0.51
C LEU A 55 -10.57 -8.84 0.51
N ALA A 56 -9.98 -9.34 1.60
CA ALA A 56 -10.72 -10.02 2.66
C ALA A 56 -11.72 -9.07 3.36
N ILE A 57 -11.31 -7.82 3.64
CA ILE A 57 -12.20 -6.79 4.20
C ILE A 57 -13.35 -6.50 3.23
N ILE A 58 -13.05 -6.26 1.95
CA ILE A 58 -14.07 -5.99 0.93
C ILE A 58 -15.05 -7.16 0.85
N PHE A 59 -14.55 -8.40 0.77
CA PHE A 59 -15.40 -9.60 0.72
C PHE A 59 -16.30 -9.70 1.96
N TRP A 60 -15.75 -9.45 3.15
CA TRP A 60 -16.50 -9.51 4.39
C TRP A 60 -17.58 -8.44 4.49
N ILE A 61 -17.28 -7.20 4.05
CA ILE A 61 -18.24 -6.10 3.95
C ILE A 61 -19.34 -6.47 2.95
N VAL A 62 -18.97 -6.84 1.72
CA VAL A 62 -19.92 -7.19 0.66
C VAL A 62 -20.84 -8.33 1.11
N LYS A 63 -20.29 -9.40 1.70
CA LYS A 63 -21.07 -10.53 2.26
C LYS A 63 -21.98 -10.13 3.42
N ARG A 64 -21.69 -9.04 4.12
CA ARG A 64 -22.51 -8.56 5.24
C ARG A 64 -23.66 -7.67 4.78
N PHE A 65 -23.52 -6.98 3.65
CA PHE A 65 -24.52 -6.05 3.12
C PHE A 65 -25.36 -6.64 1.98
N ILE A 66 -24.91 -7.73 1.35
CA ILE A 66 -25.66 -8.58 0.41
C ILE A 66 -26.15 -9.82 1.17
#